data_AF-A0A7J6G2D4-F1
#
_entry.id   AF-A0A7J6G2D4-F1
#
_cell.length_a   1.000
_cell.length_b   1.000
_cell.length_c   1.000
_cell.angle_alpha   90.00
_cell.angle_beta   90.00
_cell.angle_gamma   90.00
#
_symmetry.space_group_name_H-M   'P 1'
#
loop_
_entity.id
_entity.type
_entity.pdbx_description
1 polymer ?
#
loop_
_entity_poly.entity_id
_entity_poly.type
_entity_poly.pdbx_seq_one_letter_code
_entity_poly.pdbx_strand_id
1 'polypeptide(L)'
;MNQTKQKPYSATSIGDFMEQHISRYSKIYKSNLFGEPTIVSADAWLNRFILQNEGRLFECSYPRSIGGILGKWSMLVLVGDMHRHMRIISLNFLSHARLRTHLLREVENHTLLVLKAWKENSVFSAQDEAKKFTFNLMAKHIMSLDPGVPETEQLKKEYII
;
A
#
# COMPACT_ATOMS: atom_id res chain seq x y z
N MET A 1 14.46 25.08 -16.26
CA MET A 1 13.23 24.27 -16.38
C MET A 1 12.61 24.20 -14.99
N ASN A 2 11.52 24.95 -14.77
CA ASN A 2 11.01 25.22 -13.43
C ASN A 2 10.40 23.97 -12.80
N GLN A 3 11.06 23.42 -11.78
CA GLN A 3 10.45 22.44 -10.88
C GLN A 3 9.38 23.17 -10.06
N THR A 4 8.12 23.02 -10.46
CA THR A 4 6.98 23.38 -9.61
C THR A 4 7.05 22.50 -8.35
N LYS A 5 7.56 23.08 -7.25
CA LYS A 5 7.39 22.50 -5.91
C LYS A 5 5.89 22.29 -5.69
N GLN A 6 5.45 21.03 -5.64
CA GLN A 6 4.07 20.69 -5.30
C GLN A 6 3.75 21.27 -3.93
N LYS A 7 2.66 22.04 -3.85
CA LYS A 7 2.13 22.55 -2.58
C LYS A 7 1.69 21.34 -1.74
N PRO A 8 1.98 21.31 -0.42
CA PRO A 8 1.49 20.23 0.43
C PRO A 8 -0.05 20.24 0.45
N TYR A 9 -0.66 19.12 0.10
CA TYR A 9 -2.11 18.93 0.17
C TYR A 9 -2.52 18.55 1.60
N SER A 10 -3.73 18.94 2.00
CA SER A 10 -4.35 18.38 3.21
C SER A 10 -4.50 16.87 3.04
N ALA A 11 -4.22 16.09 4.09
CA ALA A 11 -4.40 14.63 4.09
C ALA A 11 -5.86 14.20 3.83
N THR A 12 -6.82 15.11 3.97
CA THR A 12 -8.24 14.89 3.73
C THR A 12 -8.74 15.41 2.37
N SER A 13 -7.91 16.11 1.60
CA SER A 13 -8.28 16.59 0.26
C SER A 13 -8.12 15.47 -0.76
N ILE A 14 -9.00 15.47 -1.76
CA ILE A 14 -8.93 14.59 -2.93
C ILE A 14 -8.00 15.14 -4.04
N GLY A 15 -7.45 16.35 -3.83
CA GLY A 15 -6.56 17.04 -4.74
C GLY A 15 -7.27 17.85 -5.83
N ASP A 16 -6.64 18.94 -6.25
CA ASP A 16 -7.20 19.94 -7.17
C ASP A 16 -7.72 19.33 -8.48
N PHE A 17 -7.01 18.33 -9.03
CA PHE A 17 -7.43 17.66 -10.27
C PHE A 17 -8.80 17.00 -10.11
N MET A 18 -9.00 16.24 -9.03
CA MET A 18 -10.26 15.54 -8.76
C MET A 18 -11.38 16.54 -8.44
N GLU A 19 -11.10 17.56 -7.61
CA GLU A 19 -12.07 18.58 -7.24
C GLU A 19 -12.61 19.32 -8.48
N GLN A 20 -11.72 19.76 -9.38
CA GLN A 20 -12.09 20.47 -10.60
C GLN A 20 -12.90 19.59 -11.55
N HIS A 21 -12.53 18.32 -11.73
CA HIS A 21 -13.24 17.42 -12.63
C HIS A 21 -14.62 17.04 -12.08
N ILE A 22 -14.73 16.77 -10.78
CA ILE A 22 -16.03 16.46 -10.15
C ILE A 22 -16.95 17.68 -10.24
N SER A 23 -16.44 18.88 -9.99
CA SER A 23 -17.24 20.11 -10.10
C SER A 23 -17.72 20.37 -11.52
N ARG A 24 -16.93 20.02 -12.54
CA ARG A 24 -17.25 20.30 -13.95
C ARG A 24 -18.08 19.21 -14.62
N TYR A 25 -17.81 17.95 -14.31
CA TYR A 25 -18.35 16.79 -15.02
C TYR A 25 -19.19 15.85 -14.15
N SER A 26 -19.39 16.18 -12.87
CA SER A 26 -20.01 15.33 -11.84
C SER A 26 -19.09 14.19 -11.37
N LYS A 27 -19.60 13.39 -10.42
CA LYS A 27 -18.85 12.31 -9.75
C LYS A 27 -18.44 11.16 -10.67
N ILE A 28 -19.04 11.03 -11.85
CA ILE A 28 -18.70 10.00 -12.84
C ILE A 28 -18.41 10.71 -14.15
N TYR A 29 -17.19 10.57 -14.66
CA TYR A 29 -16.76 11.26 -15.88
C TYR A 29 -15.79 10.43 -16.71
N LYS A 30 -15.69 10.79 -18.00
CA LYS A 30 -14.75 10.19 -18.95
C LYS A 30 -13.45 10.98 -18.98
N SER A 31 -12.33 10.29 -19.09
CA SER A 31 -11.00 10.86 -19.27
C SER A 31 -10.13 9.94 -20.14
N ASN A 32 -8.90 10.36 -20.43
CA ASN A 32 -7.85 9.48 -20.93
C ASN A 32 -6.72 9.48 -19.90
N LEU A 33 -6.49 8.35 -19.25
CA LEU A 33 -5.50 8.19 -18.19
C LEU A 33 -4.64 6.97 -18.53
N PHE A 34 -3.33 7.07 -18.30
CA PHE A 34 -2.36 6.01 -18.59
C PHE A 34 -2.37 5.48 -20.03
N GLY A 35 -2.79 6.32 -20.99
CA GLY A 35 -2.87 5.97 -22.42
C GLY A 35 -4.19 5.31 -22.83
N GLU A 36 -5.11 5.10 -21.89
CA GLU A 36 -6.36 4.36 -22.14
C GLU A 36 -7.60 5.24 -21.87
N PRO A 37 -8.68 5.10 -22.69
CA PRO A 37 -9.98 5.69 -22.37
C PRO A 37 -10.50 5.17 -21.04
N THR A 38 -10.68 6.07 -20.07
CA THR A 38 -10.92 5.73 -18.66
C THR A 38 -12.21 6.37 -18.14
N ILE A 39 -13.01 5.59 -17.42
CA ILE A 39 -14.12 6.12 -16.60
C ILE A 39 -13.59 6.34 -15.18
N VAL A 40 -13.69 7.56 -14.68
CA VAL A 40 -13.36 7.89 -13.29
C VAL A 40 -14.65 7.96 -12.48
N SER A 41 -14.68 7.28 -11.33
CA SER A 41 -15.82 7.25 -10.41
C SER A 41 -15.42 7.71 -9.01
N ALA A 42 -15.93 8.88 -8.63
CA ALA A 42 -15.98 9.38 -7.27
C ALA A 42 -17.37 9.13 -6.61
N ASP A 43 -18.19 8.26 -7.22
CA ASP A 43 -19.48 7.85 -6.68
C ASP A 43 -19.35 6.58 -5.83
N ALA A 44 -19.79 6.67 -4.56
CA ALA A 44 -19.61 5.58 -3.60
C ALA A 44 -20.43 4.33 -3.96
N TRP A 45 -21.62 4.49 -4.56
CA TRP A 45 -22.46 3.37 -4.92
C TRP A 45 -21.87 2.61 -6.11
N LEU A 46 -21.43 3.33 -7.16
CA LEU A 46 -20.76 2.73 -8.29
C LEU A 46 -19.45 2.05 -7.87
N ASN A 47 -18.67 2.67 -6.99
CA ASN A 47 -17.43 2.07 -6.49
C ASN A 47 -17.69 0.76 -5.73
N ARG A 48 -18.74 0.71 -4.90
CA ARG A 48 -19.18 -0.53 -4.25
C ARG A 48 -19.61 -1.58 -5.27
N PHE A 49 -20.37 -1.18 -6.28
CA PHE A 49 -20.83 -2.10 -7.34
C PHE A 49 -19.64 -2.69 -8.12
N ILE A 50 -18.64 -1.87 -8.47
CA ILE A 50 -17.41 -2.32 -9.13
C ILE A 50 -16.70 -3.37 -8.27
N LEU A 51 -16.41 -3.04 -7.00
CA LEU A 51 -15.68 -3.92 -6.09
C LEU A 51 -16.41 -5.23 -5.79
N GLN A 52 -17.75 -5.22 -5.76
CA GLN A 52 -18.55 -6.43 -5.55
C GLN A 52 -18.66 -7.32 -6.80
N ASN A 53 -18.33 -6.81 -7.98
CA ASN A 53 -18.41 -7.52 -9.26
C ASN A 53 -17.03 -7.77 -9.89
N GLU A 54 -15.97 -7.71 -9.09
CA GLU A 54 -14.61 -8.09 -9.46
C GLU A 54 -14.58 -9.56 -9.93
N GLY A 55 -13.94 -9.82 -11.08
CA GLY A 55 -13.90 -11.12 -11.75
C GLY A 55 -15.16 -11.50 -12.53
N ARG A 56 -16.18 -10.61 -12.59
CA ARG A 56 -17.43 -10.85 -13.34
C ARG A 56 -17.74 -9.76 -14.36
N LEU A 57 -17.82 -8.51 -13.90
CA LEU A 57 -18.08 -7.33 -14.74
C LEU A 57 -16.87 -6.42 -14.85
N PHE A 58 -15.99 -6.48 -13.84
CA PHE A 58 -14.76 -5.71 -13.75
C PHE A 58 -13.61 -6.65 -13.43
N GLU A 59 -12.41 -6.27 -13.84
CA GLU A 59 -11.18 -6.97 -13.52
C GLU A 59 -10.11 -5.96 -13.17
N CYS A 60 -9.27 -6.33 -12.19
CA CYS A 60 -8.10 -5.62 -11.78
C CYS A 60 -7.13 -5.42 -12.96
N SER A 61 -6.99 -4.17 -13.41
CA SER A 61 -6.11 -3.80 -14.54
C SER A 61 -5.22 -2.62 -14.15
N TYR A 62 -4.02 -2.94 -13.64
CA TYR A 62 -3.02 -1.94 -13.29
C TYR A 62 -2.08 -1.64 -14.47
N PRO A 63 -1.48 -0.43 -14.52
CA PRO A 63 -0.42 -0.12 -15.48
C PRO A 63 0.72 -1.16 -15.44
N ARG A 64 1.34 -1.42 -16.58
CA ARG A 64 2.39 -2.47 -16.74
C ARG A 64 3.55 -2.31 -15.76
N SER A 65 3.84 -1.08 -15.31
CA SER A 65 4.87 -0.79 -14.31
C SER A 65 4.65 -1.54 -12.99
N ILE A 66 3.39 -1.74 -12.57
CA ILE A 66 3.07 -2.49 -11.34
C ILE A 66 3.52 -3.94 -11.45
N GLY A 67 3.26 -4.60 -12.59
CA GLY A 67 3.74 -5.96 -12.84
C GLY A 67 5.26 -6.06 -12.99
N GLY A 68 5.91 -4.99 -13.49
CA GLY A 68 7.37 -4.92 -13.56
C GLY A 68 8.04 -4.84 -12.19
N ILE A 69 7.45 -4.08 -11.26
CA ILE A 69 8.02 -3.86 -9.92
C ILE A 69 7.68 -5.02 -8.97
N LEU A 70 6.40 -5.42 -8.91
CA LEU A 70 5.92 -6.44 -7.95
C LEU A 70 6.06 -7.87 -8.48
N GLY A 71 6.33 -8.01 -9.77
CA GLY A 71 6.36 -9.29 -10.46
C GLY A 71 4.98 -9.77 -10.90
N LYS A 72 4.97 -10.59 -11.97
CA LYS A 72 3.77 -11.15 -12.60
C LYS A 72 2.93 -12.09 -11.72
N TRP A 73 3.51 -12.57 -10.62
CA TRP A 73 2.85 -13.47 -9.66
C TRP A 73 2.33 -12.74 -8.41
N SER A 74 2.42 -11.41 -8.38
CA SER A 74 1.88 -10.61 -7.28
C SER A 74 0.34 -10.61 -7.28
N MET A 75 -0.25 -10.45 -6.10
CA MET A 75 -1.71 -10.45 -5.94
C MET A 75 -2.40 -9.33 -6.73
N LEU A 76 -1.72 -8.21 -7.00
CA LEU A 76 -2.27 -7.10 -7.80
C LEU A 76 -2.29 -7.38 -9.31
N VAL A 77 -1.56 -8.40 -9.77
CA VAL A 77 -1.46 -8.76 -11.20
C VAL A 77 -2.25 -10.03 -11.51
N LEU A 78 -2.33 -10.95 -10.54
CA LEU A 78 -3.09 -12.19 -10.70
C LEU A 78 -4.60 -11.92 -10.77
N VAL A 79 -5.30 -12.72 -11.57
CA VAL A 79 -6.76 -12.73 -11.71
C VAL A 79 -7.31 -14.15 -11.56
N GLY A 80 -8.62 -14.28 -11.37
CA GLY A 80 -9.31 -15.58 -11.28
C GLY A 80 -8.82 -16.49 -10.15
N ASP A 81 -8.71 -17.80 -10.42
CA ASP A 81 -8.39 -18.81 -9.41
C ASP A 81 -6.98 -18.65 -8.80
N MET A 82 -6.02 -18.18 -9.59
CA MET A 82 -4.67 -17.93 -9.08
C MET A 82 -4.66 -16.81 -8.03
N HIS A 83 -5.40 -15.73 -8.29
CA HIS A 83 -5.60 -14.67 -7.31
C HIS A 83 -6.31 -15.20 -6.06
N ARG A 84 -7.37 -16.01 -6.23
CA ARG A 84 -8.10 -16.63 -5.12
C ARG A 84 -7.19 -17.49 -4.24
N HIS A 85 -6.33 -18.31 -4.83
CA HIS A 85 -5.38 -19.13 -4.08
C HIS A 85 -4.36 -18.30 -3.29
N MET A 86 -3.73 -17.31 -3.93
CA MET A 86 -2.81 -16.39 -3.23
C MET A 86 -3.51 -15.65 -2.09
N ARG A 87 -4.73 -15.15 -2.32
CA ARG A 87 -5.54 -14.48 -1.31
C ARG A 87 -5.83 -15.38 -0.11
N ILE A 88 -6.19 -16.64 -0.33
CA ILE A 88 -6.45 -17.61 0.76
C ILE A 88 -5.18 -17.83 1.58
N ILE A 89 -4.02 -18.00 0.93
CA ILE A 89 -2.73 -18.15 1.63
C ILE A 89 -2.46 -16.94 2.52
N SER A 90 -2.62 -15.72 1.99
CA SER A 90 -2.43 -14.48 2.76
C SER A 90 -3.41 -14.35 3.93
N LEU A 91 -4.69 -14.69 3.73
CA LEU A 91 -5.70 -14.65 4.80
C LEU A 91 -5.43 -15.69 5.90
N ASN A 92 -4.94 -16.87 5.53
CA ASN A 92 -4.58 -17.90 6.51
C ASN A 92 -3.36 -17.47 7.34
N PHE A 93 -2.38 -16.82 6.69
CA PHE A 93 -1.23 -16.24 7.39
C PHE A 93 -1.66 -15.17 8.39
N LEU A 94 -2.60 -14.29 7.98
CA LEU A 94 -3.20 -13.23 8.80
C LEU A 94 -4.48 -13.70 9.54
N SER A 95 -4.61 -14.99 9.81
CA SER A 95 -5.83 -15.51 10.46
C SER A 95 -5.99 -14.93 11.87
N HIS A 96 -7.24 -14.74 12.29
CA HIS A 96 -7.58 -14.15 13.59
C HIS A 96 -6.87 -14.85 14.77
N ALA A 97 -6.73 -16.17 14.71
CA ALA A 97 -5.99 -16.94 15.71
C ALA A 97 -4.51 -16.53 15.78
N ARG A 98 -3.81 -16.47 14.63
CA ARG A 98 -2.41 -16.04 14.54
C ARG A 98 -2.21 -14.57 14.89
N LEU A 99 -3.16 -13.72 14.47
CA LEU A 99 -3.18 -12.30 14.83
C LEU A 99 -3.15 -12.12 16.33
N ARG A 100 -4.06 -12.80 17.04
CA ARG A 100 -4.25 -12.60 18.48
C ARG A 100 -3.12 -13.18 19.33
N THR A 101 -2.52 -14.31 18.95
CA THR A 101 -1.54 -15.00 19.80
C THR A 101 -0.09 -14.67 19.48
N HIS A 102 0.24 -14.41 18.21
CA HIS A 102 1.63 -14.22 17.77
C HIS A 102 1.87 -12.81 17.23
N LEU A 103 1.03 -12.33 16.29
CA LEU A 103 1.31 -11.06 15.62
C LEU A 103 1.19 -9.86 16.57
N LEU A 104 0.20 -9.83 17.47
CA LEU A 104 0.05 -8.71 18.41
C LEU A 104 1.27 -8.53 19.33
N ARG A 105 1.80 -9.64 19.87
CA ARG A 105 2.98 -9.59 20.74
C ARG A 105 4.23 -9.15 19.98
N GLU A 106 4.39 -9.62 18.74
CA GLU A 106 5.50 -9.22 17.88
C GLU A 106 5.40 -7.74 17.49
N VAL A 107 4.19 -7.25 17.17
CA VAL A 107 3.91 -5.82 16.93
C VAL A 107 4.30 -4.97 18.14
N GLU A 108 3.89 -5.37 19.34
CA GLU A 108 4.25 -4.66 20.58
C GLU A 108 5.76 -4.65 20.80
N ASN A 109 6.42 -5.81 20.68
CA ASN A 109 7.87 -5.92 20.84
C ASN A 109 8.62 -5.01 19.87
N HIS A 110 8.25 -5.03 18.57
CA HIS A 110 8.88 -4.18 17.56
C HIS A 110 8.59 -2.69 17.78
N THR A 111 7.38 -2.36 18.25
CA THR A 111 7.01 -0.98 18.59
C THR A 111 7.88 -0.47 19.73
N LEU A 112 8.00 -1.24 20.82
CA LEU A 112 8.84 -0.88 21.96
C LEU A 112 10.32 -0.79 21.59
N LEU A 113 10.82 -1.65 20.72
CA LEU A 113 12.20 -1.59 20.23
C LEU A 113 12.48 -0.28 19.48
N VAL A 114 11.56 0.16 18.62
CA VAL A 114 11.70 1.42 17.88
C VAL A 114 11.61 2.62 18.82
N LEU A 115 10.59 2.67 19.68
CA LEU A 115 10.38 3.78 20.61
C LEU A 115 11.52 3.94 21.62
N LYS A 116 12.11 2.85 22.10
CA LYS A 116 13.26 2.90 23.03
C LYS A 116 14.52 3.49 22.41
N ALA A 117 14.64 3.46 21.09
CA ALA A 117 15.79 4.04 20.38
C ALA A 117 15.66 5.56 20.18
N TRP A 118 14.47 6.13 20.44
CA TRP A 118 14.24 7.56 20.29
C TRP A 118 14.96 8.33 21.39
N LYS A 119 15.70 9.37 21.00
CA LYS A 119 16.38 10.25 21.95
C LYS A 119 15.48 11.45 22.25
N GLU A 120 15.30 11.72 23.54
CA GLU A 120 14.63 12.95 23.97
C GLU A 120 15.36 14.18 23.41
N ASN A 121 14.60 15.23 23.10
CA ASN A 121 15.10 16.49 22.56
C ASN A 121 15.91 16.36 21.26
N SER A 122 15.68 15.31 20.48
CA SER A 122 16.26 15.14 19.14
C SER A 122 15.20 15.35 18.06
N VAL A 123 15.60 16.00 16.97
CA VAL A 123 14.76 16.10 15.77
C VAL A 123 15.05 14.89 14.88
N PHE A 124 14.01 14.14 14.55
CA PHE A 124 14.08 12.99 13.66
C PHE A 124 12.84 12.92 12.76
N SER A 125 12.92 12.12 11.70
CA SER A 125 11.80 11.89 10.78
C SER A 125 10.87 10.80 11.32
N ALA A 126 9.67 11.17 11.76
CA ALA A 126 8.65 10.21 12.17
C ALA A 126 8.24 9.28 11.02
N GLN A 127 8.32 9.76 9.77
CA GLN A 127 8.07 8.95 8.58
C GLN A 127 9.10 7.82 8.46
N ASP A 128 10.39 8.11 8.67
CA ASP A 128 11.45 7.11 8.54
C ASP A 128 11.37 6.07 9.68
N GLU A 129 11.06 6.51 10.89
CA GLU A 129 10.83 5.61 12.02
C GLU A 129 9.61 4.70 11.79
N ALA A 130 8.52 5.23 11.20
CA ALA A 130 7.35 4.43 10.84
C ALA A 130 7.66 3.41 9.71
N LYS A 131 8.42 3.81 8.67
CA LYS A 131 8.87 2.90 7.61
C LYS A 131 9.79 1.80 8.17
N LYS A 132 10.72 2.17 9.05
CA LYS A 132 11.63 1.22 9.72
C LYS A 132 10.86 0.21 10.57
N PHE A 133 9.89 0.67 11.35
CA PHE A 133 9.02 -0.19 12.14
C PHE A 133 8.28 -1.21 11.27
N THR A 134 7.56 -0.75 10.23
CA THR A 134 6.76 -1.64 9.38
C THR A 134 7.62 -2.59 8.56
N PHE A 135 8.77 -2.14 8.04
CA PHE A 135 9.72 -3.00 7.33
C PHE A 135 10.23 -4.13 8.22
N ASN A 136 10.73 -3.80 9.42
CA ASN A 136 11.29 -4.78 10.34
C ASN A 136 10.26 -5.85 10.74
N LEU A 137 9.03 -5.42 11.04
CA LEU A 137 7.93 -6.31 11.37
C LEU A 137 7.63 -7.27 10.21
N MET A 138 7.56 -6.77 8.97
CA MET A 138 7.29 -7.59 7.79
C MET A 138 8.46 -8.53 7.45
N ALA A 139 9.70 -8.07 7.56
CA ALA A 139 10.90 -8.88 7.32
C ALA A 139 10.98 -10.05 8.32
N LYS A 140 10.67 -9.80 9.60
CA LYS A 140 10.58 -10.86 10.61
C LYS A 140 9.47 -11.86 10.31
N HIS A 141 8.30 -11.38 9.90
CA HIS A 141 7.14 -12.25 9.68
C HIS A 141 7.18 -13.07 8.39
N ILE A 142 7.73 -12.51 7.30
CA ILE A 142 7.78 -13.18 6.00
C ILE A 142 9.06 -14.02 5.86
N MET A 143 10.19 -13.49 6.31
CA MET A 143 11.51 -14.04 6.03
C MET A 143 12.28 -14.48 7.29
N SER A 144 11.70 -14.33 8.49
CA SER A 144 12.37 -14.59 9.78
C SER A 144 13.64 -13.76 9.99
N LEU A 145 13.74 -12.60 9.33
CA LEU A 145 14.89 -11.71 9.41
C LEU A 145 14.81 -10.79 10.64
N ASP A 146 15.89 -10.76 11.43
CA ASP A 146 15.98 -9.93 12.63
C ASP A 146 16.49 -8.51 12.32
N PRO A 147 15.97 -7.46 12.99
CA PRO A 147 16.46 -6.09 12.84
C PRO A 147 17.94 -5.96 13.21
N GLY A 148 18.70 -5.12 12.50
CA GLY A 148 20.11 -4.84 12.80
C GLY A 148 21.11 -5.89 12.31
N VAL A 149 20.63 -7.01 11.75
CA VAL A 149 21.47 -8.00 11.05
C VAL A 149 21.87 -7.43 9.68
N PRO A 150 23.13 -7.61 9.20
CA PRO A 150 23.62 -6.99 7.96
C PRO A 150 22.71 -7.22 6.75
N GLU A 151 22.20 -8.44 6.58
CA GLU A 151 21.30 -8.84 5.51
C GLU A 151 19.97 -8.08 5.56
N THR A 152 19.36 -7.96 6.75
CA THR A 152 18.12 -7.18 6.96
C THR A 152 18.34 -5.70 6.67
N GLU A 153 19.48 -5.15 7.12
CA GLU A 153 19.82 -3.73 6.92
C GLU A 153 20.13 -3.40 5.47
N GLN A 154 20.74 -4.33 4.73
CA GLN A 154 20.95 -4.18 3.29
C GLN A 154 19.62 -4.21 2.54
N LEU A 155 18.76 -5.18 2.84
CA LEU A 155 17.42 -5.28 2.22
C LEU A 155 16.58 -4.03 2.52
N LYS A 156 16.67 -3.50 3.75
CA LYS A 156 15.95 -2.28 4.15
C LYS A 156 16.30 -1.08 3.29
N LYS A 157 17.57 -0.92 2.88
CA LYS A 157 18.01 0.20 2.03
C LYS A 157 17.40 0.15 0.63
N GLU A 158 17.13 -1.04 0.12
CA GLU A 158 16.46 -1.22 -1.18
C GLU A 158 14.95 -0.94 -1.11
N TYR A 159 14.34 -1.07 0.08
CA TYR A 159 12.88 -0.93 0.28
C TYR A 159 12.45 0.44 0.84
N ILE A 160 13.27 1.06 1.68
CA ILE A 160 12.99 2.37 2.29
C ILE A 160 13.71 3.43 1.46
N ILE A 161 13.04 3.90 0.42
CA ILE A 161 13.42 5.10 -0.36
C ILE A 161 12.82 6.35 0.30
#